data_AF-A0A0R1H1D0-F1
#
_entry.id   AF-A0A0R1H1D0-F1
#
_cell.length_a   1.000
_cell.length_b   1.000
_cell.length_c   1.000
_cell.angle_alpha   90.00
_cell.angle_beta   90.00
_cell.angle_gamma   90.00
#
_symmetry.space_group_name_H-M   'P 1'
#
loop_
_entity.id
_entity.type
_entity.pdbx_description
1 polymer ?
#
loop_
_entity_poly.entity_id
_entity_poly.type
_entity_poly.pdbx_seq_one_letter_code
_entity_poly.pdbx_strand_id
1 'polypeptide(L)'
;MMKRMVQTQGADIGLIIIGNVVMSWAYACLMVPNRVINGGVTSLALILSHDLPWPLVWLNNGLLVVLLSLVALFLGRMLFLKSLLSSVVFSMSFTLSYQYLPHFTGHPLVALLLASVLVAFGYYACLSSHSSTVGVDVIALILKKY
;
A
#
# COMPACT_ATOMS: atom_id res chain seq x y z
N MET A 1 -10.16 -19.86 24.68
CA MET A 1 -10.69 -19.15 23.49
C MET A 1 -10.02 -17.78 23.28
N MET A 2 -9.87 -16.95 24.31
CA MET A 2 -9.18 -15.63 24.25
C MET A 2 -7.69 -15.68 23.83
N LYS A 3 -6.93 -16.72 24.20
CA LYS A 3 -5.51 -16.87 23.80
C LYS A 3 -5.31 -17.07 22.29
N ARG A 4 -6.28 -17.68 21.58
CA ARG A 4 -6.18 -17.88 20.12
C ARG A 4 -6.34 -16.60 19.32
N MET A 5 -7.09 -15.61 19.83
CA MET A 5 -7.27 -14.30 19.19
C MET A 5 -6.04 -13.39 19.33
N VAL A 6 -5.29 -13.52 20.43
CA VAL A 6 -4.07 -12.71 20.67
C VAL A 6 -2.86 -13.29 19.94
N GLN A 7 -2.76 -14.62 19.81
CA GLN A 7 -1.67 -15.27 19.09
C GLN A 7 -1.77 -15.09 17.56
N THR A 8 -2.97 -14.89 17.03
CA THR A 8 -3.20 -14.52 15.61
C THR A 8 -2.84 -13.06 15.33
N GLN A 9 -3.14 -12.13 16.26
CA GLN A 9 -2.81 -10.71 16.06
C GLN A 9 -1.31 -10.42 15.93
N GLY A 10 -0.44 -11.11 16.68
CA GLY A 10 1.01 -10.91 16.57
C GLY A 10 1.59 -11.42 15.25
N ALA A 11 1.13 -12.59 14.80
CA ALA A 11 1.52 -13.15 13.50
C ALA A 11 1.04 -12.28 12.33
N ASP A 12 -0.18 -11.72 12.45
CA ASP A 12 -0.73 -10.76 11.48
C ASP A 12 0.15 -9.52 11.35
N ILE A 13 0.58 -8.94 12.47
CA ILE A 13 1.44 -7.73 12.45
C ILE A 13 2.80 -8.05 11.82
N GLY A 14 3.39 -9.20 12.14
CA GLY A 14 4.63 -9.64 11.50
C GLY A 14 4.48 -9.77 9.98
N LEU A 15 3.38 -10.35 9.51
CA LEU A 15 3.10 -10.49 8.08
C LEU A 15 2.89 -9.12 7.40
N ILE A 16 2.19 -8.19 8.06
CA ILE A 16 1.99 -6.81 7.58
C ILE A 16 3.35 -6.12 7.42
N ILE A 17 4.24 -6.25 8.41
CA ILE A 17 5.58 -5.63 8.36
C ILE A 17 6.37 -6.21 7.19
N ILE A 18 6.46 -7.53 7.09
CA ILE A 18 7.20 -8.21 6.01
C ILE A 18 6.61 -7.83 4.64
N GLY A 19 5.29 -7.83 4.52
CA GLY A 19 4.59 -7.46 3.31
C GLY A 19 4.90 -6.03 2.86
N ASN A 20 4.85 -5.07 3.79
CA ASN A 20 5.17 -3.68 3.48
C ASN A 20 6.66 -3.47 3.18
N VAL A 21 7.57 -4.18 3.86
CA VAL A 21 9.01 -4.11 3.55
C VAL A 21 9.27 -4.61 2.14
N VAL A 22 8.78 -5.80 1.78
CA VAL A 22 8.94 -6.37 0.43
C VAL A 22 8.30 -5.47 -0.63
N MET A 23 7.09 -4.97 -0.37
CA MET A 23 6.40 -4.07 -1.27
C MET A 23 7.19 -2.77 -1.44
N SER A 24 7.58 -2.11 -0.35
CA SER A 24 8.33 -0.84 -0.40
C SER A 24 9.67 -0.97 -1.11
N TRP A 25 10.36 -2.11 -0.94
CA TRP A 25 11.59 -2.42 -1.65
C TRP A 25 11.35 -2.54 -3.16
N ALA A 26 10.30 -3.24 -3.59
CA ALA A 26 9.95 -3.35 -5.00
C ALA A 26 9.60 -1.99 -5.60
N TYR A 27 8.87 -1.15 -4.87
CA TYR A 27 8.56 0.21 -5.32
C TYR A 27 9.84 1.05 -5.47
N ALA A 28 10.67 1.12 -4.42
CA ALA A 28 11.85 1.97 -4.36
C ALA A 28 12.94 1.55 -5.35
N CYS A 29 13.27 0.25 -5.40
CA CYS A 29 14.43 -0.25 -6.14
C CYS A 29 14.10 -0.62 -7.60
N LEU A 30 12.84 -0.97 -7.91
CA LEU A 30 12.43 -1.42 -9.25
C LEU A 30 11.51 -0.39 -9.93
N MET A 31 10.40 0.01 -9.32
CA MET A 31 9.39 0.81 -10.04
C MET A 31 9.79 2.27 -10.23
N VAL A 32 10.21 2.94 -9.15
CA VAL A 32 10.60 4.36 -9.17
C VAL A 32 11.74 4.64 -10.17
N PRO A 33 12.88 3.93 -10.16
CA PRO A 33 13.97 4.19 -11.10
C PRO A 33 13.60 3.88 -12.55
N ASN A 34 12.71 2.91 -12.79
CA ASN A 34 12.25 2.55 -14.14
C ASN A 34 11.02 3.38 -14.59
N ARG A 35 10.64 4.43 -13.84
CA ARG A 35 9.47 5.30 -14.10
C ARG A 35 8.17 4.52 -14.31
N VAL A 36 8.03 3.40 -13.63
CA VAL A 36 6.84 2.57 -13.69
C VAL A 36 5.77 3.15 -12.77
N ILE A 37 4.64 3.52 -13.36
CA ILE A 37 3.50 4.05 -12.63
C ILE A 37 2.88 2.93 -11.80
N ASN A 38 2.61 3.22 -10.53
CA ASN A 38 1.95 2.29 -9.62
C ASN A 38 0.43 2.44 -9.66
N GLY A 39 -0.34 1.37 -9.79
CA GLY A 39 -1.80 1.40 -9.90
C GLY A 39 -2.56 1.74 -8.60
N GLY A 40 -2.13 2.78 -7.88
CA GLY A 40 -2.70 3.21 -6.59
C GLY A 40 -3.42 4.57 -6.65
N VAL A 41 -3.73 5.11 -5.46
CA VAL A 41 -4.47 6.38 -5.29
C VAL A 41 -3.77 7.55 -5.97
N THR A 42 -2.44 7.59 -5.93
CA THR A 42 -1.65 8.64 -6.57
C THR A 42 -1.78 8.63 -8.09
N SER A 43 -1.91 7.46 -8.71
CA SER A 43 -2.06 7.35 -10.16
C SER A 43 -3.49 7.60 -10.60
N LEU A 44 -4.48 7.22 -9.77
CA LEU A 44 -5.85 7.69 -9.95
C LEU A 44 -5.90 9.22 -9.89
N ALA A 45 -5.28 9.83 -8.88
CA ALA A 45 -5.19 11.29 -8.79
C ALA A 45 -4.53 11.91 -10.02
N LEU A 46 -3.53 11.24 -10.60
CA LEU A 46 -2.82 11.68 -11.80
C LEU A 46 -3.71 11.67 -13.04
N ILE A 47 -4.49 10.61 -13.23
CA ILE A 47 -5.50 10.53 -14.29
C ILE A 47 -6.58 11.61 -14.08
N LEU A 48 -7.12 11.74 -12.86
CA LEU A 48 -8.13 12.78 -12.57
C LEU A 48 -7.58 14.20 -12.76
N SER A 49 -6.30 14.45 -12.45
CA SER A 49 -5.67 15.77 -12.61
C SER A 49 -5.43 16.14 -14.08
N HIS A 50 -5.49 15.19 -15.00
CA HIS A 50 -5.45 15.47 -16.43
C HIS A 50 -6.77 16.07 -16.90
N ASP A 51 -7.90 15.58 -16.35
CA ASP A 51 -9.24 15.98 -16.77
C ASP A 51 -9.82 17.13 -15.91
N LEU A 52 -9.35 17.30 -14.67
CA LEU A 52 -9.71 18.40 -13.77
C LEU A 52 -8.57 19.42 -13.65
N PRO A 53 -8.86 20.73 -13.60
CA PRO A 53 -7.85 21.79 -13.45
C PRO A 53 -7.26 21.89 -12.03
N TRP A 54 -7.36 20.85 -11.21
CA TRP A 54 -6.94 20.85 -9.81
C TRP A 54 -5.52 20.29 -9.66
N PRO A 55 -4.68 20.84 -8.76
CA PRO A 55 -3.33 20.33 -8.62
C PRO A 55 -3.31 18.90 -8.05
N LEU A 56 -2.42 18.06 -8.60
CA LEU A 56 -2.26 16.65 -8.25
C LEU A 56 -2.23 16.39 -6.73
N VAL A 57 -1.54 17.25 -5.99
CA VAL A 57 -1.36 17.12 -4.54
C VAL A 57 -2.71 17.20 -3.80
N TRP A 58 -3.60 18.12 -4.20
CA TRP A 58 -4.91 18.29 -3.59
C TRP A 58 -5.83 17.11 -3.92
N LEU A 59 -5.82 16.66 -5.18
CA LEU A 59 -6.58 15.48 -5.63
C LEU A 59 -6.13 14.21 -4.90
N ASN A 60 -4.82 13.97 -4.81
CA ASN A 60 -4.27 12.80 -4.11
C ASN A 60 -4.60 12.84 -2.62
N ASN A 61 -4.38 13.98 -1.95
CA ASN A 61 -4.68 14.12 -0.53
C ASN A 61 -6.19 14.00 -0.26
N GLY A 62 -7.03 14.57 -1.12
CA GLY A 62 -8.49 14.43 -1.04
C GLY A 62 -8.94 12.98 -1.14
N LEU A 63 -8.44 12.23 -2.14
CA LEU A 63 -8.74 10.80 -2.28
C LEU A 63 -8.28 10.00 -1.06
N LEU A 64 -7.07 10.25 -0.55
CA LEU A 64 -6.57 9.58 0.66
C LEU A 64 -7.46 9.88 1.88
N VAL A 65 -7.87 11.13 2.09
CA VAL A 65 -8.77 11.51 3.19
C VAL A 65 -10.13 10.82 3.06
N VAL A 66 -10.69 10.74 1.85
CA VAL A 66 -11.96 10.03 1.60
C VAL A 66 -11.82 8.55 1.91
N LEU A 67 -10.78 7.88 1.39
CA LEU A 67 -10.52 6.47 1.65
C LEU A 67 -10.31 6.19 3.14
N LEU A 68 -9.50 7.01 3.81
CA LEU A 68 -9.24 6.87 5.24
C LEU A 68 -10.52 7.06 6.07
N SER A 69 -11.37 8.00 5.67
CA SER A 69 -12.70 8.22 6.27
C SER A 69 -13.63 7.03 6.06
N LEU A 70 -13.62 6.42 4.86
CA LEU A 70 -14.40 5.22 4.57
C LEU A 70 -13.95 4.03 5.44
N VAL A 71 -12.65 3.85 5.66
CA VAL A 71 -12.15 2.82 6.60
C VAL A 71 -12.68 3.08 8.02
N ALA A 72 -12.62 4.32 8.48
CA ALA A 72 -13.06 4.70 9.82
C ALA A 72 -14.58 4.48 10.02
N LEU A 73 -15.39 4.81 9.01
CA LEU A 73 -16.86 4.70 9.06
C LEU A 73 -17.37 3.26 8.85
N PHE A 74 -16.84 2.53 7.86
CA PHE A 74 -17.41 1.25 7.42
C PHE A 74 -16.69 0.02 7.97
N LEU A 75 -15.37 0.07 8.15
CA LEU A 75 -14.55 -1.11 8.48
C LEU A 75 -14.24 -1.22 9.98
N GLY A 76 -14.21 -0.10 10.70
CA GLY A 76 -14.09 -0.05 12.16
C GLY A 76 -12.66 0.23 12.67
N ARG A 77 -12.54 0.56 13.96
CA ARG A 77 -11.31 1.08 14.59
C ARG A 77 -10.11 0.13 14.51
N MET A 78 -10.32 -1.19 14.58
CA MET A 78 -9.22 -2.16 14.56
C MET A 78 -8.51 -2.21 13.20
N LEU A 79 -9.27 -2.16 12.10
CA LEU A 79 -8.70 -2.15 10.75
C LEU A 79 -8.01 -0.82 10.45
N PHE A 80 -8.59 0.29 10.93
CA PHE A 80 -8.00 1.62 10.85
C PHE A 80 -6.60 1.66 11.50
N LEU A 81 -6.46 1.14 12.73
CA LEU A 81 -5.15 1.07 13.41
C LEU A 81 -4.14 0.19 12.64
N LYS A 82 -4.55 -0.99 12.16
CA LYS A 82 -3.68 -1.86 11.35
C LYS A 82 -3.21 -1.16 10.07
N SER A 83 -4.10 -0.43 9.41
CA SER A 83 -3.80 0.29 8.16
C SER A 83 -2.89 1.50 8.39
N LEU A 84 -3.05 2.22 9.50
CA LEU A 84 -2.11 3.24 9.94
C LEU A 84 -0.71 2.65 10.16
N LEU A 85 -0.62 1.54 10.88
CA LEU A 85 0.66 0.85 11.12
C LEU A 85 1.29 0.41 9.79
N SER A 86 0.50 -0.18 8.89
CA SER A 86 0.93 -0.55 7.54
C SER A 86 1.51 0.64 6.78
N SER A 87 0.81 1.78 6.78
CA SER A 87 1.23 2.99 6.08
C SER A 87 2.54 3.56 6.65
N VAL A 88 2.70 3.56 7.98
CA VAL A 88 3.93 4.04 8.63
C VAL A 88 5.11 3.14 8.30
N VAL A 89 4.92 1.81 8.41
CA VAL A 89 5.96 0.82 8.08
C VAL A 89 6.36 0.93 6.62
N PHE A 90 5.39 1.00 5.70
CA PHE A 90 5.66 1.19 4.29
C PHE A 90 6.46 2.47 4.02
N SER A 91 6.06 3.61 4.59
CA SER A 91 6.74 4.89 4.37
C SER A 91 8.18 4.89 4.90
N MET A 92 8.40 4.31 6.08
CA MET A 92 9.74 4.14 6.67
C MET A 92 10.62 3.24 5.80
N SER A 93 10.11 2.05 5.45
CA SER A 93 10.84 1.07 4.64
C SER A 93 11.10 1.54 3.22
N PHE A 94 10.17 2.31 2.63
CA PHE A 94 10.35 2.94 1.32
C PHE A 94 11.49 3.95 1.34
N THR A 95 11.51 4.84 2.32
CA THR A 95 12.57 5.86 2.46
C THR A 95 13.94 5.21 2.64
N LEU A 96 14.01 4.19 3.50
CA LEU A 96 15.25 3.46 3.76
C LEU A 96 15.71 2.67 2.53
N SER A 97 14.80 2.02 1.81
CA SER A 97 15.13 1.30 0.59
C SER A 97 15.59 2.25 -0.51
N TYR A 98 14.88 3.36 -0.70
CA TYR A 98 15.17 4.34 -1.75
C TYR A 98 16.54 5.01 -1.55
N GLN A 99 16.93 5.27 -0.30
CA GLN A 99 18.16 6.00 -0.02
C GLN A 99 19.41 5.12 0.09
N TYR A 100 19.27 3.87 0.54
CA TYR A 100 20.42 3.02 0.88
C TYR A 100 20.61 1.79 -0.02
N LEU A 101 19.61 1.39 -0.82
CA LEU A 101 19.71 0.20 -1.67
C LEU A 101 20.02 0.57 -3.13
N PRO A 102 20.76 -0.30 -3.85
CA PRO A 102 21.06 -0.07 -5.26
C PRO A 102 19.78 -0.15 -6.10
N HIS A 103 19.64 0.83 -6.99
CA HIS A 103 18.52 0.91 -7.93
C HIS A 103 18.75 -0.04 -9.10
N PHE A 104 17.73 -0.79 -9.49
CA PHE A 104 17.80 -1.66 -10.65
C PHE A 104 17.55 -0.86 -11.94
N THR A 105 18.59 -0.69 -12.76
CA THR A 105 18.57 0.07 -14.02
C THR A 105 18.56 -0.83 -15.26
N GLY A 106 17.84 -1.97 -15.18
CA GLY A 106 17.69 -2.90 -16.30
C GLY A 106 16.56 -2.51 -17.27
N HIS A 107 16.17 -3.46 -18.13
CA HIS A 107 15.06 -3.25 -19.06
C HIS A 107 13.73 -3.06 -18.28
N PRO A 108 12.94 -2.01 -18.56
CA PRO A 108 11.76 -1.66 -17.75
C PRO A 108 10.71 -2.77 -17.70
N LEU A 109 10.55 -3.56 -18.77
CA LEU A 109 9.65 -4.73 -18.76
C LEU A 109 10.05 -5.79 -17.72
N VAL A 110 11.35 -6.04 -17.55
CA VAL A 110 11.84 -7.02 -16.58
C VAL A 110 11.64 -6.50 -15.16
N ALA A 111 11.95 -5.21 -14.95
CA ALA A 111 11.69 -4.54 -13.68
C ALA A 111 10.21 -4.56 -13.31
N LEU A 112 9.32 -4.33 -14.28
CA LEU A 112 7.86 -4.39 -14.10
C LEU A 112 7.39 -5.79 -13.71
N LEU A 113 7.83 -6.83 -14.41
CA LEU A 113 7.44 -8.21 -14.11
C LEU A 113 7.90 -8.62 -12.70
N LEU A 114 9.17 -8.36 -12.36
CA LEU A 114 9.69 -8.64 -11.02
C LEU A 114 8.95 -7.83 -9.96
N ALA A 115 8.80 -6.52 -10.16
CA ALA A 115 8.09 -5.66 -9.23
C ALA A 115 6.64 -6.13 -9.02
N SER A 116 5.93 -6.51 -10.08
CA SER A 116 4.53 -6.94 -9.98
C SER A 116 4.36 -8.16 -9.07
N VAL A 117 5.26 -9.15 -9.15
CA VAL A 117 5.22 -10.35 -8.31
C VAL A 117 5.49 -10.00 -6.85
N LEU A 118 6.50 -9.17 -6.59
CA LEU A 118 6.85 -8.76 -5.23
C LEU A 118 5.76 -7.88 -4.59
N VAL A 119 5.20 -6.95 -5.36
CA VAL A 119 4.10 -6.09 -4.93
C VAL A 119 2.84 -6.92 -4.68
N ALA A 120 2.51 -7.86 -5.55
CA ALA A 120 1.38 -8.77 -5.34
C ALA A 120 1.53 -9.60 -4.05
N PHE A 121 2.74 -10.10 -3.78
CA PHE A 121 3.04 -10.77 -2.52
C PHE A 121 2.85 -9.86 -1.31
N GLY A 122 3.36 -8.62 -1.36
CA GLY A 122 3.20 -7.64 -0.29
C GLY A 122 1.74 -7.26 -0.03
N TYR A 123 0.94 -7.07 -1.09
CA TYR A 123 -0.50 -6.85 -0.99
C TYR A 123 -1.23 -8.05 -0.39
N TYR A 124 -0.91 -9.27 -0.83
CA TYR A 124 -1.49 -10.50 -0.28
C TYR A 124 -1.19 -10.62 1.22
N ALA A 125 0.04 -10.34 1.65
CA ALA A 125 0.43 -10.36 3.06
C ALA A 125 -0.38 -9.34 3.88
N CYS A 126 -0.57 -8.11 3.38
CA CYS A 126 -1.36 -7.10 4.09
C CYS A 126 -2.85 -7.45 4.18
N LEU A 127 -3.45 -7.88 3.06
CA LEU A 127 -4.88 -8.18 2.97
C LEU A 127 -5.26 -9.45 3.74
N SER A 128 -4.41 -10.49 3.71
CA SER A 128 -4.64 -11.73 4.47
C SER A 128 -4.63 -11.48 5.99
N SER A 129 -3.82 -10.54 6.46
CA SER A 129 -3.76 -10.11 7.87
C SER A 129 -4.84 -9.10 8.27
N HIS A 130 -5.86 -8.91 7.42
CA HIS A 130 -6.96 -7.96 7.64
C HIS A 130 -6.44 -6.54 7.89
N SER A 131 -5.52 -6.09 7.04
CA SER A 131 -5.02 -4.72 6.99
C SER A 131 -5.28 -4.12 5.61
N SER A 132 -5.24 -2.79 5.54
CA SER A 132 -5.24 -2.07 4.27
C SER A 132 -3.96 -1.26 4.12
N THR A 133 -3.57 -1.03 2.88
CA THR A 133 -2.50 -0.10 2.49
C THR A 133 -2.98 1.35 2.41
N VAL A 134 -4.24 1.63 2.79
CA VAL A 134 -4.92 2.94 2.62
C VAL A 134 -4.94 3.34 1.13
N GLY A 135 -5.02 2.35 0.26
CA GLY A 135 -5.08 2.50 -1.18
C GLY A 135 -6.45 2.13 -1.74
N VAL A 136 -6.49 1.85 -3.04
CA VAL A 136 -7.67 1.31 -3.73
C VAL A 136 -8.20 0.00 -3.11
N ASP A 137 -7.37 -0.69 -2.34
CA ASP A 137 -7.74 -1.88 -1.59
C ASP A 137 -8.82 -1.63 -0.53
N VAL A 138 -8.95 -0.40 -0.02
CA VAL A 138 -10.06 0.00 0.88
C VAL A 138 -11.42 -0.26 0.24
N ILE A 139 -11.57 0.05 -1.04
CA ILE A 139 -12.83 -0.11 -1.77
C ILE A 139 -13.19 -1.60 -1.87
N ALA A 140 -12.19 -2.44 -2.20
CA ALA A 140 -12.38 -3.89 -2.27
C ALA A 140 -12.77 -4.49 -0.90
N LEU A 141 -12.19 -3.98 0.20
CA LEU A 141 -12.54 -4.44 1.55
C LEU A 141 -13.95 -4.03 1.98
N ILE A 142 -14.42 -2.84 1.56
CA ILE A 142 -15.80 -2.40 1.80
C ILE A 142 -16.78 -3.28 1.02
N LEU A 143 -16.52 -3.50 -0.28
CA LEU A 143 -17.34 -4.36 -1.14
C LEU A 143 -17.35 -5.82 -0.71
N LYS A 144 -16.31 -6.31 -0.02
CA LYS A 144 -16.31 -7.66 0.55
C LYS A 144 -17.17 -7.76 1.81
N LYS A 145 -17.31 -6.66 2.55
CA LYS A 145 -18.01 -6.64 3.84
C LYS A 145 -19.53 -6.53 3.67
N TYR A 146 -19.99 -5.91 2.59
CA TYR A 146 -21.40 -5.72 2.23
C TYR A 146 -21.76 -6.59 1.04
#